data_AF-A0A9J7BTM9-F1
#
_entry.id   AF-A0A9J7BTM9-F1
#
_cell.length_a   1.000
_cell.length_b   1.000
_cell.length_c   1.000
_cell.angle_alpha   90.00
_cell.angle_beta   90.00
_cell.angle_gamma   90.00
#
_symmetry.space_group_name_H-M   'P 1'
#
loop_
_entity.id
_entity.type
_entity.pdbx_description
1 polymer ?
#
loop_
_entity_poly.entity_id
_entity_poly.type
_entity_poly.pdbx_seq_one_letter_code
_entity_poly.pdbx_strand_id
1 'polypeptide(L)'
;MSATPTPHPNAPADLPYITAAPDHTQPVAGMVRGQSPRAAQVSAILHRCATDLWDIGTYDDPGQMWEEARAVASRILAACPAV
;
A
#
# COMPACT_ATOMS: atom_id res chain seq x y z
N MET A 1 -22.85 19.47 -30.84
CA MET A 1 -23.77 18.59 -30.07
C MET A 1 -22.92 17.90 -29.02
N SER A 2 -22.81 18.47 -27.83
CA SER A 2 -21.95 17.95 -26.76
C SER A 2 -22.84 17.31 -25.70
N ALA A 3 -22.66 16.01 -25.47
CA ALA A 3 -23.43 15.23 -24.51
C ALA A 3 -23.10 15.70 -23.08
N THR A 4 -24.12 16.13 -22.35
CA THR A 4 -24.06 16.41 -20.91
C THR A 4 -23.86 15.10 -20.15
N PRO A 5 -22.77 14.92 -19.37
CA PRO A 5 -22.59 13.72 -18.59
C PRO A 5 -23.59 13.70 -17.42
N THR A 6 -24.39 12.65 -17.36
CA THR A 6 -25.37 12.38 -16.31
C THR A 6 -24.67 12.16 -14.97
N PRO A 7 -25.09 12.81 -13.87
CA PRO A 7 -24.48 12.59 -12.57
C PRO A 7 -24.85 11.21 -12.02
N HIS A 8 -23.85 10.47 -11.55
CA HIS A 8 -24.01 9.15 -10.95
C HIS A 8 -24.64 9.29 -9.55
N PRO A 9 -25.74 8.58 -9.23
CA PRO A 9 -26.55 8.80 -8.03
C PRO A 9 -25.92 8.32 -6.71
N ASN A 10 -24.63 7.98 -6.68
CA ASN A 10 -23.97 7.34 -5.53
C ASN A 10 -22.55 7.88 -5.23
N ALA A 11 -22.22 9.09 -5.67
CA ALA A 11 -20.99 9.74 -5.23
C ALA A 11 -21.20 10.31 -3.81
N PRO A 12 -20.51 9.82 -2.76
CA PRO A 12 -20.59 10.45 -1.44
C PRO A 12 -20.01 11.86 -1.52
N ALA A 13 -20.82 12.86 -1.17
CA ALA A 13 -20.60 14.27 -1.44
C ALA A 13 -19.51 14.96 -0.58
N ASP A 14 -18.78 14.25 0.28
CA ASP A 14 -17.94 14.88 1.30
C ASP A 14 -16.69 14.05 1.66
N LEU A 15 -15.95 13.57 0.66
CA LEU A 15 -14.56 13.17 0.90
C LEU A 15 -13.65 14.37 0.59
N PRO A 16 -13.13 15.09 1.60
CA PRO A 16 -12.16 16.12 1.35
C PRO A 16 -10.88 15.44 0.86
N TYR A 17 -10.38 15.90 -0.29
CA TYR A 17 -8.97 15.79 -0.64
C TYR A 17 -8.49 14.34 -0.93
N ILE A 18 -8.85 13.79 -2.10
CA ILE A 18 -7.77 13.15 -2.85
C ILE A 18 -7.01 14.33 -3.46
N THR A 19 -6.07 14.93 -2.71
CA THR A 19 -5.01 15.71 -3.36
C THR A 19 -4.52 14.82 -4.47
N ALA A 20 -4.63 15.29 -5.72
CA ALA A 20 -4.04 14.62 -6.86
C ALA A 20 -2.65 14.15 -6.42
N ALA A 21 -2.47 12.83 -6.33
CA ALA A 21 -1.19 12.28 -5.91
C ALA A 21 -0.14 13.01 -6.75
N PRO A 22 0.94 13.54 -6.14
CA PRO A 22 1.95 14.25 -6.90
C PRO A 22 2.33 13.35 -8.07
N ASP A 23 2.29 13.91 -9.28
CA ASP A 23 2.53 13.16 -10.50
C ASP A 23 3.89 12.46 -10.38
N HIS A 24 3.88 11.18 -10.02
CA HIS A 24 5.06 10.38 -9.72
C HIS A 24 5.88 10.09 -10.98
N THR A 25 5.44 10.57 -12.15
CA THR A 25 6.13 10.41 -13.43
C THR A 25 7.17 11.51 -13.69
N GLN A 26 7.18 12.59 -12.89
CA GLN A 26 8.18 13.63 -13.02
C GLN A 26 9.56 13.11 -12.55
N PRO A 27 10.60 13.16 -13.40
CA PRO A 27 11.95 12.75 -12.99
C PRO A 27 12.45 13.67 -11.87
N VAL A 28 12.62 13.12 -10.68
CA VAL A 28 13.20 13.84 -9.55
C VAL A 28 14.71 14.00 -9.80
N ALA A 29 15.14 15.22 -10.12
CA ALA A 29 16.56 15.54 -10.23
C ALA A 29 17.22 15.43 -8.85
N GLY A 30 18.03 14.40 -8.64
CA GLY A 30 18.73 14.17 -7.38
C GLY A 30 19.76 13.05 -7.48
N MET A 31 20.79 13.10 -6.64
CA MET A 31 21.78 12.04 -6.54
C MET A 31 21.09 10.79 -5.99
N VAL A 32 21.07 9.70 -6.75
CA VAL A 32 20.53 8.41 -6.29
C VAL A 32 21.37 7.98 -5.09
N ARG A 33 20.81 8.11 -3.89
CA ARG A 33 21.45 7.57 -2.69
C ARG A 33 21.28 6.06 -2.73
N GLY A 34 22.40 5.35 -2.75
CA GLY A 34 22.39 3.89 -2.64
C GLY A 34 21.65 3.48 -1.37
N GLN A 35 20.70 2.55 -1.51
CA GLN A 35 20.00 1.99 -0.37
C GLN A 35 21.00 1.16 0.44
N SER A 36 21.03 1.35 1.76
CA SER A 36 21.87 0.51 2.62
C SER A 36 21.40 -0.95 2.51
N PRO A 37 22.29 -1.96 2.67
CA PRO A 37 21.88 -3.36 2.61
C PRO A 37 20.74 -3.70 3.57
N ARG A 38 20.74 -3.09 4.76
CA ARG A 38 19.68 -3.24 5.75
C ARG A 38 18.35 -2.64 5.28
N ALA A 39 18.38 -1.44 4.69
CA ALA A 39 17.18 -0.84 4.13
C ALA A 39 16.64 -1.65 2.95
N ALA A 40 17.52 -2.23 2.10
CA ALA A 40 17.13 -3.10 1.00
C ALA A 40 16.44 -4.37 1.51
N GLN A 41 17.01 -5.01 2.54
CA GLN A 41 16.41 -6.18 3.18
C GLN A 41 15.03 -5.88 3.77
N VAL A 42 14.88 -4.76 4.50
CA VAL A 42 13.60 -4.34 5.05
C VAL A 42 12.58 -4.08 3.94
N SER A 43 12.98 -3.40 2.86
CA SER A 43 12.07 -3.15 1.73
C SER A 43 11.60 -4.44 1.03
N ALA A 44 12.48 -5.43 0.90
CA ALA A 44 12.11 -6.73 0.34
C ALA A 44 11.11 -7.47 1.23
N ILE A 45 11.31 -7.45 2.55
CA ILE A 45 10.39 -8.06 3.52
C ILE A 45 9.03 -7.36 3.47
N LEU A 46 9.01 -6.03 3.47
CA LEU A 46 7.78 -5.24 3.40
C LEU A 46 7.01 -5.51 2.11
N HIS A 47 7.70 -5.54 0.97
CA HIS A 47 7.07 -5.87 -0.31
C HIS A 47 6.42 -7.25 -0.26
N ARG A 48 7.14 -8.26 0.23
CA ARG A 48 6.60 -9.61 0.36
C ARG A 48 5.40 -9.67 1.30
N CYS A 49 5.48 -9.00 2.44
CA CYS A 49 4.39 -8.96 3.41
C CYS A 49 3.14 -8.25 2.86
N ALA A 50 3.32 -7.21 2.02
CA ALA A 50 2.20 -6.54 1.36
C ALA A 50 1.50 -7.46 0.35
N THR A 51 2.25 -8.25 -0.42
CA THR A 51 1.69 -9.28 -1.30
C THR A 51 0.94 -10.35 -0.49
N ASP A 52 1.56 -10.88 0.56
CA ASP A 52 0.93 -11.90 1.41
C ASP A 52 -0.38 -11.36 2.03
N LEU A 53 -0.41 -10.09 2.49
CA LEU A 53 -1.63 -9.47 3.04
C LEU A 53 -2.73 -9.28 1.99
N TRP A 54 -2.36 -8.93 0.76
CA TRP A 54 -3.31 -8.82 -0.34
C TRP A 54 -3.99 -10.17 -0.59
N ASP A 55 -3.22 -11.26 -0.60
CA ASP A 55 -3.74 -12.61 -0.81
C ASP A 55 -4.62 -13.06 0.38
N ILE A 56 -4.18 -12.83 1.61
CA ILE A 56 -4.95 -13.16 2.83
C ILE A 56 -6.29 -12.43 2.88
N GLY A 57 -6.34 -11.17 2.42
CA GLY A 57 -7.57 -10.39 2.36
C GLY A 57 -8.66 -10.99 1.46
N THR A 58 -8.33 -12.01 0.66
CA THR A 58 -9.27 -12.75 -0.18
C THR A 58 -9.81 -14.03 0.45
N TYR A 59 -9.40 -14.36 1.68
CA TYR A 59 -9.85 -15.57 2.36
C TYR A 59 -11.32 -15.45 2.79
N ASP A 60 -12.10 -16.50 2.56
CA ASP A 60 -13.53 -16.53 2.92
C ASP A 60 -13.75 -16.72 4.44
N ASP A 61 -12.85 -17.43 5.13
CA ASP A 61 -12.94 -17.63 6.57
C ASP A 61 -12.28 -16.47 7.33
N PRO A 62 -13.04 -15.67 8.10
CA PRO A 62 -12.50 -14.51 8.80
C PRO A 62 -11.52 -14.90 9.92
N GLY A 63 -11.69 -16.08 10.54
CA GLY A 63 -10.77 -16.55 11.58
C GLY A 63 -9.39 -16.83 11.03
N GLN A 64 -9.33 -17.60 9.93
CA GLN A 64 -8.12 -17.88 9.19
C GLN A 64 -7.47 -16.60 8.65
N MET A 65 -8.28 -15.70 8.07
CA MET A 65 -7.79 -14.40 7.58
C MET A 65 -7.05 -13.63 8.68
N TRP A 66 -7.64 -13.52 9.88
CA TRP A 66 -7.04 -12.78 10.99
C TRP A 66 -5.76 -13.42 11.54
N GLU A 67 -5.72 -14.74 11.71
CA GLU A 67 -4.51 -15.40 12.20
C GLU A 67 -3.34 -15.28 11.22
N GLU A 68 -3.60 -15.46 9.92
CA GLU A 68 -2.58 -15.31 8.88
C GLU A 68 -2.10 -13.85 8.78
N ALA A 69 -3.02 -12.88 8.82
CA ALA A 69 -2.66 -11.46 8.84
C ALA A 69 -1.81 -11.10 10.07
N ARG A 70 -2.13 -11.67 11.25
CA ARG A 70 -1.34 -11.50 12.48
C ARG A 70 0.07 -12.10 12.36
N ALA A 71 0.19 -13.24 11.69
CA ALA A 71 1.49 -13.84 11.39
C ALA A 71 2.33 -12.95 10.46
N VAL A 72 1.72 -12.33 9.44
CA VAL A 72 2.40 -11.34 8.59
C VAL A 72 2.85 -10.12 9.39
N ALA A 73 1.97 -9.54 10.22
CA ALA A 73 2.30 -8.38 11.05
C ALA A 73 3.49 -8.67 11.99
N SER A 74 3.54 -9.88 12.54
CA SER A 74 4.65 -10.33 13.40
C SER A 74 5.99 -10.39 12.63
N ARG A 75 5.98 -10.83 11.37
CA ARG A 75 7.16 -10.83 10.49
C ARG A 75 7.66 -9.41 10.19
N ILE A 76 6.74 -8.47 9.94
CA ILE A 76 7.08 -7.05 9.74
C ILE A 76 7.77 -6.50 10.99
N LEU A 77 7.19 -6.72 12.17
CA LEU A 77 7.76 -6.25 13.44
C LEU A 77 9.13 -6.86 13.73
N ALA A 78 9.34 -8.15 13.43
CA ALA A 78 10.64 -8.80 13.60
C ALA A 78 11.71 -8.27 12.63
N ALA A 79 11.31 -7.75 11.48
CA ALA A 79 12.21 -7.15 10.49
C ALA A 79 12.56 -5.69 10.80
N CYS A 80 11.73 -5.01 11.61
CA CYS A 80 12.02 -3.65 12.03
C CYS A 80 13.33 -3.60 12.83
N PRO A 81 14.19 -2.60 12.61
CA PRO A 81 15.35 -2.38 13.45
C PRO A 81 14.91 -2.20 14.90
N ALA A 82 15.39 -3.05 15.81
CA ALA A 82 15.39 -2.72 17.24
C ALA A 82 16.22 -1.44 17.39
N VAL A 83 15.60 -0.41 17.96
CA VAL A 83 16.19 0.91 18.20
C VAL A 83 17.45 0.80 19.04
#